data_AF-R7H3J9-F1
#
_entry.id   AF-R7H3J9-F1
#
_cell.length_a   1.000
_cell.length_b   1.000
_cell.length_c   1.000
_cell.angle_alpha   90.00
_cell.angle_beta   90.00
_cell.angle_gamma   90.00
#
_symmetry.space_group_name_H-M   'P 1'
#
loop_
_entity.id
_entity.type
_entity.pdbx_description
1 polymer ?
#
loop_
_entity_poly.entity_id
_entity_poly.type
_entity_poly.pdbx_seq_one_letter_code
_entity_poly.pdbx_strand_id
1 'polypeptide(L)'
;MKKVFLSLLISLIALTVSAQMQRTFLGCTLTSSYQDVKRHLTQEKYNLESNDDLIVVFNTKFAGFDCESVSFEFYKSKLFCVTIKFEESYIKSNLLKTLGVFADKLDNKYSTFKVLDLEDAKVYMDDKTRCYLTIAGNSKMGLYMRYKDKQLNDEREAENDSEL
;
A
#
# COMPACT_ATOMS: atom_id res chain seq x y z
N MET A 1 26.09 -34.48 3.25
CA MET A 1 25.25 -34.11 2.09
C MET A 1 23.83 -33.65 2.48
N LYS A 2 23.09 -34.34 3.36
CA LYS A 2 21.72 -33.91 3.78
C LYS A 2 21.63 -32.50 4.38
N LYS A 3 22.62 -32.08 5.17
CA LYS A 3 22.66 -30.74 5.80
C LYS A 3 22.87 -29.59 4.78
N VAL A 4 23.62 -29.85 3.70
CA VAL A 4 23.93 -28.85 2.65
C VAL A 4 22.70 -28.62 1.75
N PHE A 5 21.96 -29.67 1.44
CA PHE A 5 20.69 -29.57 0.71
C PHE A 5 19.62 -28.80 1.51
N LEU A 6 19.55 -29.02 2.82
CA LEU A 6 18.60 -28.31 3.67
C LEU A 6 18.91 -26.81 3.73
N SER A 7 20.18 -26.41 3.88
CA SER A 7 20.56 -25.00 3.86
C SER A 7 20.35 -24.35 2.49
N LEU A 8 20.61 -25.04 1.37
CA LEU A 8 20.29 -24.54 0.03
C LEU A 8 18.77 -24.35 -0.16
N LEU A 9 17.96 -25.29 0.31
CA LEU A 9 16.50 -25.20 0.21
C LEU A 9 15.94 -24.05 1.06
N ILE A 10 16.46 -23.84 2.28
CA ILE A 10 16.08 -22.72 3.15
C ILE A 10 16.50 -21.38 2.52
N SER A 11 17.70 -21.29 1.93
CA SER A 11 18.13 -20.09 1.19
C SER A 11 17.27 -19.82 -0.05
N LEU A 12 16.85 -20.86 -0.78
CA LEU A 12 15.97 -20.72 -1.94
C LEU A 12 14.56 -20.26 -1.54
N ILE A 13 14.01 -20.80 -0.44
CA ILE A 13 12.72 -20.37 0.11
C ILE A 13 12.81 -18.92 0.61
N ALA A 14 13.89 -18.55 1.29
CA ALA A 14 14.12 -17.17 1.73
C ALA A 14 14.22 -16.19 0.54
N LEU A 15 14.82 -16.59 -0.58
CA LEU A 15 14.86 -15.80 -1.81
C LEU A 15 13.46 -15.63 -2.44
N THR A 16 12.63 -16.67 -2.42
CA THR A 16 11.26 -16.59 -2.97
C THR A 16 10.28 -15.79 -2.11
N VAL A 17 10.47 -15.76 -0.79
CA VAL A 17 9.67 -14.93 0.14
C VAL A 17 10.05 -13.44 0.04
N SER A 18 11.24 -13.13 -0.47
CA SER A 18 11.76 -11.78 -0.65
C SER A 18 11.30 -11.09 -1.95
N ALA A 19 10.56 -11.78 -2.82
CA ALA A 19 10.17 -11.28 -4.14
C ALA A 19 8.71 -10.80 -4.21
N GLN A 20 8.04 -10.57 -3.09
CA GLN A 20 6.67 -10.06 -3.09
C GLN A 20 6.60 -8.73 -2.38
N MET A 21 5.83 -7.82 -2.97
CA MET A 21 5.56 -6.51 -2.40
C MET A 21 4.80 -6.66 -1.08
N GLN A 22 4.98 -5.69 -0.18
CA GLN A 22 4.27 -5.68 1.10
C GLN A 22 2.75 -5.64 0.88
N ARG A 23 2.06 -6.49 1.64
CA ARG A 23 0.59 -6.59 1.60
C ARG A 23 -0.07 -6.42 2.96
N THR A 24 0.71 -6.23 4.02
CA THR A 24 0.22 -6.04 5.40
C THR A 24 0.53 -4.63 5.88
N PHE A 25 -0.46 -3.95 6.44
CA PHE A 25 -0.43 -2.55 6.86
C PHE A 25 -1.14 -2.43 8.20
N LEU A 26 -0.44 -1.94 9.23
CA LEU A 26 -0.96 -1.89 10.61
C LEU A 26 -1.59 -3.24 11.04
N GLY A 27 -0.88 -4.34 10.77
CA GLY A 27 -1.34 -5.72 11.05
C GLY A 27 -2.45 -6.26 10.14
N CYS A 28 -3.04 -5.43 9.26
CA CYS A 28 -4.13 -5.82 8.37
C CYS A 28 -3.60 -6.18 6.97
N THR A 29 -4.01 -7.31 6.41
CA THR A 29 -3.48 -7.79 5.12
C THR A 29 -4.49 -7.55 4.00
N LEU A 30 -4.02 -7.16 2.81
CA LEU A 30 -4.88 -7.14 1.61
C LEU A 30 -5.60 -8.49 1.49
N THR A 31 -6.89 -8.45 1.15
CA THR A 31 -7.89 -9.54 1.17
C THR A 31 -8.52 -9.88 2.53
N SER A 32 -8.03 -9.31 3.65
CA SER A 32 -8.70 -9.45 4.96
C SER A 32 -10.14 -8.93 4.91
N SER A 33 -11.01 -9.55 5.70
CA SER A 33 -12.41 -9.12 5.79
C SER A 33 -12.53 -7.77 6.49
N TYR A 34 -13.57 -7.00 6.15
CA TYR A 34 -13.90 -5.76 6.87
C TYR A 34 -13.96 -5.96 8.39
N GLN A 35 -14.63 -7.02 8.84
CA GLN A 35 -14.81 -7.30 10.26
C GLN A 35 -13.48 -7.61 10.96
N ASP A 36 -12.57 -8.34 10.30
CA ASP A 36 -11.26 -8.63 10.86
C ASP A 36 -10.39 -7.37 10.95
N VAL A 37 -10.40 -6.53 9.92
CA VAL A 37 -9.67 -5.26 9.93
C VAL A 37 -10.20 -4.35 11.04
N LYS A 38 -11.53 -4.14 11.10
CA LYS A 38 -12.15 -3.29 12.12
C LYS A 38 -11.87 -3.78 13.53
N ARG A 39 -12.00 -5.09 13.76
CA ARG A 39 -11.71 -5.72 15.04
C ARG A 39 -10.25 -5.52 15.44
N HIS A 40 -9.30 -5.80 14.54
CA HIS A 40 -7.88 -5.64 14.82
C HIS A 40 -7.53 -4.19 15.17
N LEU A 41 -7.94 -3.23 14.33
CA LEU A 41 -7.62 -1.81 14.54
C LEU A 41 -8.22 -1.27 15.86
N THR A 42 -9.43 -1.74 16.22
CA THR A 42 -10.08 -1.40 17.50
C THR A 42 -9.34 -2.01 18.69
N GLN A 43 -8.90 -3.27 18.58
CA GLN A 43 -8.14 -3.97 19.62
C GLN A 43 -6.79 -3.30 19.88
N GLU A 44 -6.12 -2.85 18.82
CA GLU A 44 -4.87 -2.08 18.88
C GLU A 44 -5.08 -0.60 19.29
N LYS A 45 -6.33 -0.19 19.56
CA LYS A 45 -6.70 1.15 20.03
C LYS A 45 -6.28 2.28 19.09
N TYR A 46 -6.30 2.04 17.77
CA TYR A 46 -6.12 3.10 16.80
C TYR A 46 -7.28 4.11 16.86
N ASN A 47 -6.97 5.40 16.67
CA ASN A 47 -7.98 6.42 16.46
C ASN A 47 -8.53 6.27 15.04
N LEU A 48 -9.78 5.81 14.91
CA LEU A 48 -10.37 5.47 13.63
C LEU A 48 -11.81 5.94 13.44
N GLU A 49 -12.16 6.20 12.20
CA GLU A 49 -13.53 6.35 11.70
C GLU A 49 -13.83 5.22 10.72
N SER A 50 -15.09 4.81 10.61
CA SER A 50 -15.49 3.75 9.67
C SER A 50 -16.90 3.95 9.14
N ASN A 51 -17.11 3.64 7.86
CA ASN A 51 -18.42 3.43 7.24
C ASN A 51 -18.47 2.00 6.64
N ASP A 52 -19.38 1.74 5.70
CA ASP A 52 -19.61 0.40 5.12
C ASP A 52 -18.45 -0.12 4.26
N ASP A 53 -17.70 0.75 3.59
CA ASP A 53 -16.69 0.41 2.60
C ASP A 53 -15.29 1.00 2.87
N LEU A 54 -15.15 1.76 3.96
CA LEU A 54 -13.93 2.46 4.33
C LEU A 54 -13.72 2.46 5.84
N ILE A 55 -12.47 2.24 6.25
CA ILE A 55 -11.98 2.52 7.61
C ILE A 55 -10.79 3.47 7.49
N VAL A 56 -10.78 4.56 8.25
CA VAL A 56 -9.69 5.56 8.25
C VAL A 56 -9.07 5.59 9.63
N VAL A 57 -7.75 5.40 9.70
CA VAL A 57 -6.95 5.58 10.92
C VAL A 57 -6.22 6.92 10.83
N PHE A 58 -6.30 7.74 11.87
CA PHE A 58 -5.68 9.07 11.91
C PHE A 58 -4.45 9.14 12.80
N ASN A 59 -3.57 10.12 12.52
CA ASN A 59 -2.43 10.48 13.38
C ASN A 59 -1.57 9.28 13.79
N THR A 60 -1.20 8.48 12.79
CA THR A 60 -0.41 7.25 12.98
C THR A 60 0.95 7.35 12.31
N LYS A 61 1.75 6.30 12.43
CA LYS A 61 3.02 6.16 11.73
C LYS A 61 2.98 5.03 10.74
N PHE A 62 3.57 5.26 9.57
CA PHE A 62 3.84 4.22 8.58
C PHE A 62 5.33 4.16 8.26
N ALA A 63 5.94 2.98 8.42
CA ALA A 63 7.37 2.76 8.19
C ALA A 63 8.30 3.77 8.91
N GLY A 64 7.88 4.25 10.09
CA GLY A 64 8.62 5.22 10.89
C GLY A 64 8.33 6.69 10.57
N PHE A 65 7.50 6.98 9.57
CA PHE A 65 7.10 8.33 9.18
C PHE A 65 5.72 8.66 9.75
N ASP A 66 5.54 9.89 10.22
CA ASP A 66 4.21 10.42 10.54
C ASP A 66 3.36 10.49 9.27
N CYS A 67 2.09 10.14 9.39
CA CYS A 67 1.12 10.26 8.31
C CYS A 67 -0.19 10.82 8.85
N GLU A 68 -0.82 11.71 8.08
CA GLU A 68 -2.13 12.28 8.40
C GLU A 68 -3.19 11.18 8.58
N SER A 69 -3.22 10.21 7.66
CA SER A 69 -4.13 9.08 7.75
C SER A 69 -3.68 7.83 6.98
N VAL A 70 -4.25 6.70 7.36
CA VAL A 70 -4.21 5.43 6.62
C VAL A 70 -5.64 4.96 6.39
N SER A 71 -6.04 4.93 5.14
CA SER A 71 -7.37 4.49 4.70
C SER A 71 -7.33 3.04 4.23
N PHE A 72 -8.30 2.24 4.68
CA PHE A 72 -8.54 0.85 4.30
C PHE A 72 -9.85 0.77 3.54
N GLU A 73 -9.77 0.51 2.23
CA GLU A 73 -10.92 0.50 1.32
C GLU A 73 -11.31 -0.96 0.98
N PHE A 74 -12.61 -1.23 1.01
CA PHE A 74 -13.16 -2.57 0.89
C PHE A 74 -14.00 -2.73 -0.38
N TYR A 75 -13.89 -3.90 -0.99
CA TYR A 75 -14.67 -4.32 -2.15
C TYR A 75 -15.14 -5.76 -1.91
N LYS A 76 -16.43 -6.02 -2.05
CA LYS A 76 -17.05 -7.31 -1.68
C LYS A 76 -16.63 -7.78 -0.27
N SER A 77 -16.64 -6.84 0.69
CA SER A 77 -16.21 -7.01 2.08
C SER A 77 -14.75 -7.45 2.29
N LYS A 78 -13.91 -7.37 1.26
CA LYS A 78 -12.46 -7.66 1.32
C LYS A 78 -11.65 -6.40 1.15
N LEU A 79 -10.61 -6.25 1.96
CA LEU A 79 -9.66 -5.14 1.85
C LEU A 79 -8.92 -5.23 0.51
N PHE A 80 -9.18 -4.30 -0.40
CA PHE A 80 -8.53 -4.30 -1.72
C PHE A 80 -7.52 -3.16 -1.87
N CYS A 81 -7.65 -2.09 -1.09
CA CYS A 81 -6.78 -0.93 -1.21
C CYS A 81 -6.44 -0.35 0.17
N VAL A 82 -5.17 -0.01 0.36
CA VAL A 82 -4.69 0.77 1.50
C VAL A 82 -4.02 2.03 0.97
N THR A 83 -4.55 3.19 1.38
CA THR A 83 -4.00 4.50 1.02
C THR A 83 -3.38 5.15 2.25
N ILE A 84 -2.07 5.34 2.25
CA ILE A 84 -1.36 6.15 3.25
C ILE A 84 -1.25 7.58 2.72
N LYS A 85 -1.75 8.54 3.50
CA LYS A 85 -1.65 9.98 3.22
C LYS A 85 -0.61 10.58 4.16
N PHE A 86 0.52 11.04 3.61
CA PHE A 86 1.61 11.56 4.43
C PHE A 86 1.40 13.01 4.82
N GLU A 87 1.20 13.87 3.82
CA GLU A 87 1.09 15.32 4.01
C GLU A 87 0.39 15.98 2.81
N GLU A 88 -0.10 17.19 3.02
CA GLU A 88 -0.65 18.06 1.98
C GLU A 88 0.12 19.38 1.84
N SER A 89 0.15 19.91 0.62
CA SER A 89 0.72 21.22 0.33
C SER A 89 0.04 21.91 -0.85
N TYR A 90 0.05 23.24 -0.83
CA TYR A 90 -0.29 24.07 -1.99
C TYR A 90 0.92 24.26 -2.93
N ILE A 91 2.12 23.82 -2.52
CA ILE A 91 3.36 24.00 -3.26
C ILE A 91 3.92 22.62 -3.63
N LYS A 92 3.85 22.24 -4.91
CA LYS A 92 4.26 20.90 -5.41
C LYS A 92 5.70 20.55 -5.02
N SER A 93 6.62 21.51 -5.08
CA SER A 93 8.05 21.27 -4.79
C SER A 93 8.33 20.81 -3.35
N ASN A 94 7.48 21.19 -2.39
CA ASN A 94 7.60 20.70 -1.02
C ASN A 94 7.33 19.18 -0.95
N LEU A 95 6.29 18.72 -1.67
CA LEU A 95 5.92 17.32 -1.73
C LEU A 95 6.91 16.49 -2.55
N LEU A 96 7.50 17.06 -3.62
CA LEU A 96 8.50 16.37 -4.46
C LEU A 96 9.73 15.94 -3.65
N LYS A 97 10.15 16.73 -2.67
CA LYS A 97 11.27 16.37 -1.78
C LYS A 97 10.94 15.12 -0.96
N THR A 98 9.78 15.08 -0.34
CA THR A 98 9.34 13.93 0.46
C THR A 98 9.07 12.71 -0.43
N LEU A 99 8.50 12.92 -1.62
CA LEU A 99 8.34 11.87 -2.63
C LEU A 99 9.68 11.22 -2.99
N GLY A 100 10.74 12.01 -3.22
CA GLY A 100 12.07 11.48 -3.50
C GLY A 100 12.57 10.53 -2.40
N VAL A 101 12.40 10.90 -1.13
CA VAL A 101 12.78 10.05 0.02
C VAL A 101 12.02 8.72 0.02
N PHE A 102 10.72 8.73 -0.29
CA PHE A 102 9.94 7.50 -0.39
C PHE A 102 10.27 6.69 -1.64
N ALA A 103 10.53 7.36 -2.76
CA ALA A 103 10.93 6.72 -4.01
C ALA A 103 12.24 5.96 -3.81
N ASP A 104 13.26 6.56 -3.19
CA ASP A 104 14.53 5.88 -2.91
C ASP A 104 14.34 4.62 -2.05
N LYS A 105 13.44 4.68 -1.05
CA LYS A 105 13.13 3.51 -0.21
C LYS A 105 12.40 2.42 -0.99
N LEU A 106 11.47 2.79 -1.87
CA LEU A 106 10.75 1.84 -2.71
C LEU A 106 11.66 1.26 -3.78
N ASP A 107 12.52 2.05 -4.41
CA ASP A 107 13.50 1.57 -5.41
C ASP A 107 14.48 0.58 -4.77
N ASN A 108 14.98 0.85 -3.57
CA ASN A 108 15.82 -0.10 -2.84
C ASN A 108 15.10 -1.42 -2.52
N LYS A 109 13.78 -1.40 -2.33
CA LYS A 109 12.98 -2.57 -1.93
C LYS A 109 12.36 -3.33 -3.11
N TYR A 110 11.97 -2.61 -4.16
CA TYR A 110 11.10 -3.05 -5.24
C TYR A 110 11.63 -2.66 -6.62
N SER A 111 12.93 -2.39 -6.77
CA SER A 111 13.55 -2.02 -8.06
C SER A 111 13.15 -2.94 -9.21
N THR A 112 13.06 -4.25 -8.97
CA THR A 112 12.66 -5.23 -9.99
C THR A 112 11.18 -5.18 -10.37
N PHE A 113 10.35 -4.51 -9.58
CA PHE A 113 8.90 -4.35 -9.81
C PHE A 113 8.54 -2.97 -10.36
N LYS A 114 9.51 -2.08 -10.59
CA LYS A 114 9.25 -0.72 -11.06
C LYS A 114 8.73 -0.75 -12.50
N VAL A 115 7.56 -0.14 -12.73
CA VAL A 115 6.90 -0.09 -14.05
C VAL A 115 6.70 1.33 -14.57
N LEU A 116 6.70 2.34 -13.68
CA LEU A 116 6.57 3.74 -14.06
C LEU A 116 7.45 4.63 -13.18
N ASP A 117 8.08 5.61 -13.82
CA ASP A 117 8.94 6.61 -13.18
C ASP A 117 8.70 8.00 -13.77
N LEU A 118 7.77 8.75 -13.20
CA LEU A 118 7.46 10.14 -13.54
C LEU A 118 7.83 11.06 -12.38
N GLU A 119 8.01 12.36 -12.64
CA GLU A 119 8.39 13.35 -11.62
C GLU A 119 7.57 13.24 -10.33
N ASP A 120 6.25 13.15 -10.47
CA ASP A 120 5.27 13.15 -9.38
C ASP A 120 4.58 11.81 -9.15
N ALA A 121 4.98 10.75 -9.87
CA ALA A 121 4.37 9.44 -9.78
C ALA A 121 5.37 8.31 -10.01
N LYS A 122 5.46 7.38 -9.05
CA LYS A 122 6.17 6.10 -9.19
C LYS A 122 5.18 4.95 -9.07
N VAL A 123 5.33 3.92 -9.90
CA VAL A 123 4.49 2.72 -9.83
C VAL A 123 5.35 1.47 -9.80
N TYR A 124 5.01 0.57 -8.89
CA TYR A 124 5.63 -0.73 -8.71
C TYR A 124 4.55 -1.81 -8.74
N MET A 125 4.82 -2.93 -9.40
CA MET A 125 3.86 -4.01 -9.55
C MET A 125 4.53 -5.38 -9.53
N ASP A 126 4.03 -6.24 -8.65
CA ASP A 126 4.25 -7.68 -8.72
C ASP A 126 2.97 -8.40 -9.19
N ASP A 127 2.98 -9.73 -9.21
CA ASP A 127 1.85 -10.53 -9.70
C ASP A 127 0.54 -10.30 -8.94
N LYS A 128 0.59 -9.79 -7.70
CA LYS A 128 -0.57 -9.69 -6.79
C LYS A 128 -0.87 -8.28 -6.33
N THR A 129 0.06 -7.35 -6.48
CA THR A 129 0.06 -6.08 -5.75
C THR A 129 0.49 -4.95 -6.66
N ARG A 130 -0.24 -3.83 -6.61
CA ARG A 130 0.17 -2.56 -7.22
C ARG A 130 0.47 -1.55 -6.12
N CYS A 131 1.65 -0.92 -6.16
CA CYS A 131 1.98 0.22 -5.32
C CYS A 131 2.14 1.47 -6.17
N TYR A 132 1.47 2.54 -5.73
CA TYR A 132 1.55 3.86 -6.32
C TYR A 132 2.12 4.81 -5.27
N LEU A 133 3.15 5.57 -5.62
CA LEU A 133 3.60 6.72 -4.85
C LEU A 133 3.35 7.95 -5.71
N THR A 134 2.41 8.81 -5.31
CA THR A 134 1.92 9.89 -6.18
C THR A 134 1.63 11.17 -5.41
N ILE A 135 1.91 12.30 -6.04
CA ILE A 135 1.32 13.58 -5.67
C ILE A 135 0.02 13.74 -6.47
N ALA A 136 -1.10 13.95 -5.79
CA ALA A 136 -2.41 14.10 -6.43
C ALA A 136 -3.22 15.24 -5.81
N GLY A 137 -4.11 15.82 -6.60
CA GLY A 137 -4.91 16.99 -6.25
C GLY A 137 -4.55 18.20 -7.12
N ASN A 138 -5.44 19.19 -7.14
CA ASN A 138 -5.26 20.42 -7.92
C ASN A 138 -4.65 21.52 -7.03
N SER A 139 -5.50 22.32 -6.38
CA SER A 139 -5.06 23.45 -5.56
C SER A 139 -4.34 23.01 -4.30
N LYS A 140 -4.93 22.07 -3.56
CA LYS A 140 -4.32 21.42 -2.40
C LYS A 140 -3.92 20.00 -2.83
N MET A 141 -2.62 19.78 -2.97
CA MET A 141 -2.07 18.49 -3.36
C MET A 141 -1.74 17.67 -2.12
N GLY A 142 -1.90 16.35 -2.18
CA GLY A 142 -1.45 15.42 -1.16
C GLY A 142 -0.42 14.45 -1.71
N LEU A 143 0.50 14.01 -0.85
CA LEU A 143 1.43 12.92 -1.12
C LEU A 143 0.84 11.62 -0.58
N TYR A 144 0.62 10.67 -1.49
CA TYR A 144 -0.03 9.40 -1.20
C TYR A 144 0.86 8.23 -1.56
N MET A 145 0.82 7.19 -0.73
CA MET A 145 1.28 5.85 -1.10
C MET A 145 0.10 4.89 -1.02
N ARG A 146 -0.22 4.23 -2.14
CA ARG A 146 -1.39 3.36 -2.24
C ARG A 146 -0.97 1.96 -2.64
N TYR A 147 -1.35 0.97 -1.85
CA TYR A 147 -1.18 -0.44 -2.16
C TYR A 147 -2.53 -1.07 -2.49
N LYS A 148 -2.60 -1.79 -3.60
CA LYS A 148 -3.82 -2.46 -4.05
C LYS A 148 -3.60 -3.94 -4.29
N ASP A 149 -4.61 -4.74 -3.96
CA ASP A 149 -4.74 -6.09 -4.48
C ASP A 149 -5.08 -6.02 -5.97
N LYS A 150 -4.25 -6.64 -6.80
CA LYS A 150 -4.38 -6.57 -8.26
C LYS A 150 -5.68 -7.19 -8.73
N GLN A 151 -6.02 -8.39 -8.26
CA GLN A 151 -7.20 -9.11 -8.71
C GLN A 151 -8.49 -8.38 -8.31
N LEU A 152 -8.63 -8.04 -7.03
CA LEU A 152 -9.82 -7.34 -6.53
C LEU A 152 -9.99 -5.96 -7.18
N ASN A 153 -8.89 -5.26 -7.47
CA ASN A 153 -8.96 -4.00 -8.20
C ASN A 153 -9.38 -4.20 -9.66
N ASP A 154 -8.83 -5.21 -10.35
CA ASP A 154 -9.20 -5.54 -11.74
C ASP A 154 -10.69 -5.92 -11.84
N GLU A 155 -11.21 -6.71 -10.88
CA GLU A 155 -12.64 -7.06 -10.78
C GLU A 155 -13.52 -5.82 -10.57
N ARG A 156 -13.14 -4.92 -9.66
CA ARG A 156 -13.88 -3.68 -9.37
C ARG A 156 -13.90 -2.73 -10.57
N GLU A 157 -12.78 -2.58 -11.28
CA GLU A 157 -12.71 -1.74 -12.48
C GLU A 157 -13.58 -2.31 -13.61
N ALA A 158 -13.55 -3.62 -13.83
CA ALA A 158 -14.40 -4.27 -14.84
C ALA A 158 -15.90 -4.14 -14.54
N GLU A 159 -16.32 -4.20 -13.27
CA GLU A 159 -17.72 -3.96 -12.89
C GLU A 159 -18.14 -2.52 -13.17
N ASN A 160 -17.33 -1.53 -12.80
CA ASN A 160 -17.64 -0.12 -13.06
C ASN A 160 -17.72 0.20 -14.56
N ASP A 161 -16.86 -0.41 -15.38
CA ASP A 161 -16.88 -0.22 -16.84
C ASP A 161 -18.09 -0.89 -17.50
N SER A 162 -18.67 -1.92 -16.86
CA SER A 162 -19.89 -2.59 -17.35
C SER A 162 -21.19 -1.86 -17.01
N GLU A 163 -21.13 -0.88 -16.10
CA GLU A 163 -22.28 -0.05 -15.69
C GLU A 163 -22.38 1.27 -16.49
N LEU A 164 -21.41 1.56 -17.36
CA LEU A 164 -21.36 2.73 -18.26
C LEU A 164 -21.87 2.41 -19.67
#